data_AF-A0A6B2TGL6-F1
#
_entry.id   AF-A0A6B2TGL6-F1
#
_cell.length_a   1.000
_cell.length_b   1.000
_cell.length_c   1.000
_cell.angle_alpha   90.00
_cell.angle_beta   90.00
_cell.angle_gamma   90.00
#
_symmetry.space_group_name_H-M   'P 1'
#
loop_
_entity.id
_entity.type
_entity.pdbx_description
1 polymer ?
#
loop_
_entity_poly.entity_id
_entity_poly.type
_entity_poly.pdbx_seq_one_letter_code
_entity_poly.pdbx_strand_id
1 'polypeptide(L)'
;MPSRTLPPPPPPVYLRTWPDRQTLLTDRAMALQELQRRHLGVSRLLLLWLCGLGGVTGWALLIQPIRYIDDKDPSAFLLGPVLMVLGLALLAPAVIGVVLGIRRDRRIRQLTHAWLALDSHPPSETRLRSPGLSLLWLLSSLAVCTLGLWTSFSSAAYAEPGEETYADVILGMGAGLLVWLTGLFGAAKAVGHYRWALRNLGPSLPVTTAARR
;
A
#
# COMPACT_ATOMS: atom_id res chain seq x y z
N MET A 1 7.31 -23.86 9.47
CA MET A 1 7.33 -23.23 8.13
C MET A 1 6.14 -22.29 8.01
N PRO A 2 6.29 -21.00 7.65
CA PRO A 2 5.13 -20.12 7.53
C PRO A 2 4.33 -20.52 6.29
N SER A 3 3.09 -20.99 6.49
CA SER A 3 2.19 -21.44 5.42
C SER A 3 1.95 -20.32 4.41
N ARG A 4 2.19 -20.56 3.11
CA ARG A 4 1.97 -19.56 2.02
C ARG A 4 0.52 -19.08 1.90
N THR A 5 -0.41 -19.80 2.52
CA THR A 5 -1.86 -19.56 2.52
C THR A 5 -2.25 -18.60 3.63
N LEU A 6 -3.18 -17.67 3.35
CA LEU A 6 -3.83 -16.87 4.40
C LEU A 6 -4.53 -17.81 5.39
N PRO A 7 -4.64 -17.44 6.68
CA PRO A 7 -5.41 -18.26 7.61
C PRO A 7 -6.84 -18.42 7.08
N PRO A 8 -7.43 -19.61 7.24
CA PRO A 8 -8.76 -19.89 6.74
C PRO A 8 -9.79 -18.95 7.39
N PRO A 9 -10.94 -18.73 6.73
CA PRO A 9 -12.07 -18.07 7.38
C PRO A 9 -12.49 -18.86 8.62
N PRO A 10 -13.04 -18.19 9.65
CA PRO A 10 -13.54 -18.90 10.82
C PRO A 10 -14.62 -19.92 10.42
N PRO A 11 -14.67 -21.10 11.07
CA PRO A 11 -15.63 -22.13 10.73
C PRO A 11 -17.08 -21.62 10.86
N PRO A 12 -17.96 -22.02 9.92
CA PRO A 12 -19.40 -21.74 10.00
C PRO A 12 -19.98 -22.19 11.33
N VAL A 13 -21.06 -21.55 11.80
CA VAL A 13 -21.65 -21.80 13.13
C VAL A 13 -21.93 -23.28 13.39
N TYR A 14 -22.34 -24.03 12.36
CA TYR A 14 -22.65 -25.46 12.42
C TYR A 14 -21.42 -26.39 12.45
N LEU A 15 -20.20 -25.88 12.21
CA LEU A 15 -18.92 -26.63 12.26
C LEU A 15 -18.02 -26.18 13.42
N ARG A 16 -18.51 -25.30 14.31
CA ARG A 16 -17.71 -24.81 15.44
C ARG A 16 -17.59 -25.91 16.50
N THR A 17 -16.39 -26.48 16.64
CA THR A 17 -16.10 -27.56 17.60
C THR A 17 -15.16 -27.12 18.72
N TRP A 18 -15.07 -25.83 19.02
CA TRP A 18 -14.17 -25.37 20.09
C TRP A 18 -14.62 -25.93 21.45
N PRO A 19 -13.75 -26.65 22.17
CA PRO A 19 -14.10 -27.32 23.43
C PRO A 19 -14.31 -26.32 24.58
N ASP A 20 -13.66 -25.16 24.55
CA ASP A 20 -13.84 -24.11 25.56
C ASP A 20 -13.59 -22.70 24.98
N ARG A 21 -14.12 -21.66 25.62
CA ARG A 21 -13.96 -20.26 25.22
C ARG A 21 -12.49 -19.84 25.15
N GLN A 22 -11.64 -20.35 26.06
CA GLN A 22 -10.20 -20.07 26.01
C GLN A 22 -9.53 -20.60 24.73
N THR A 23 -9.96 -21.75 24.22
CA THR A 23 -9.42 -22.31 22.97
C THR A 23 -9.82 -21.48 21.74
N LEU A 24 -11.06 -20.98 21.70
CA LEU A 24 -11.53 -20.04 20.68
C LEU A 24 -10.69 -18.76 20.68
N LEU A 25 -10.44 -18.18 21.86
CA LEU A 25 -9.69 -16.92 22.00
C LEU A 25 -8.22 -17.08 21.61
N THR A 26 -7.62 -18.22 21.94
CA THR A 26 -6.22 -18.52 21.58
C THR A 26 -6.08 -18.68 20.07
N ASP A 27 -6.98 -19.44 19.44
CA ASP A 27 -6.97 -19.67 17.99
C ASP A 27 -7.22 -18.37 17.20
N ARG A 28 -8.16 -17.55 17.69
CA ARG A 28 -8.40 -16.19 17.18
C ARG A 28 -7.15 -15.30 17.32
N ALA A 29 -6.49 -15.30 18.47
CA ALA A 29 -5.31 -14.48 18.69
C ALA A 29 -4.17 -14.86 17.74
N MET A 30 -3.95 -16.17 17.51
CA MET A 30 -2.98 -16.65 16.53
C MET A 30 -3.34 -16.23 15.09
N ALA A 31 -4.61 -16.39 14.69
CA ALA A 31 -5.06 -15.99 13.34
C ALA A 31 -4.92 -14.47 13.12
N LEU A 32 -5.30 -13.65 14.10
CA LEU A 32 -5.20 -12.20 14.04
C LEU A 32 -3.75 -11.71 14.04
N GLN A 33 -2.87 -12.33 14.85
CA GLN A 33 -1.45 -12.00 14.88
C GLN A 33 -0.77 -12.31 13.54
N GLU A 34 -1.09 -13.46 12.92
CA GLU A 34 -0.55 -13.82 11.60
C GLU A 34 -1.08 -12.90 10.50
N LEU A 35 -2.37 -12.53 10.53
CA LEU A 35 -2.95 -11.55 9.60
C LEU A 35 -2.28 -10.18 9.75
N GLN A 36 -2.05 -9.71 10.98
CA GLN A 36 -1.38 -8.43 11.24
C GLN A 36 0.06 -8.42 10.73
N ARG A 37 0.83 -9.48 11.03
CA ARG A 37 2.23 -9.62 10.59
C ARG A 37 2.35 -9.61 9.06
N ARG A 38 1.37 -10.18 8.36
CA ARG A 38 1.30 -10.16 6.88
C ARG A 38 0.78 -8.85 6.30
N HIS A 39 -0.01 -8.08 7.04
CA HIS A 39 -0.57 -6.82 6.58
C HIS A 39 0.44 -5.67 6.66
N LEU A 40 1.31 -5.66 7.68
CA LEU A 40 2.28 -4.59 7.96
C LEU A 40 3.75 -4.96 7.69
N GLY A 41 4.00 -6.03 6.93
CA GLY A 41 5.38 -6.45 6.63
C GLY A 41 6.15 -5.38 5.84
N VAL A 42 7.39 -5.09 6.25
CA VAL A 42 8.33 -4.20 5.54
C VAL A 42 8.52 -4.63 4.09
N SER A 43 8.44 -5.93 3.80
CA SER A 43 8.49 -6.48 2.44
C SER A 43 7.39 -5.92 1.52
N ARG A 44 6.19 -5.61 2.05
CA ARG A 44 5.11 -5.00 1.27
C ARG A 44 5.33 -3.52 1.01
N LEU A 45 5.98 -2.82 1.94
CA LEU A 45 6.43 -1.45 1.69
C LEU A 45 7.46 -1.49 0.56
N LEU A 46 8.51 -2.31 0.68
CA LEU A 46 9.52 -2.47 -0.36
C LEU A 46 8.94 -2.84 -1.73
N LEU A 47 7.97 -3.76 -1.79
CA LEU A 47 7.27 -4.09 -3.04
C LEU A 47 6.48 -2.91 -3.61
N LEU A 48 5.83 -2.10 -2.77
CA LEU A 48 5.12 -0.90 -3.23
C LEU A 48 6.10 0.13 -3.80
N TRP A 49 7.24 0.34 -3.13
CA TRP A 49 8.31 1.20 -3.63
C TRP A 49 8.91 0.68 -4.93
N LEU A 50 9.13 -0.63 -5.05
CA LEU A 50 9.62 -1.26 -6.28
C LEU A 50 8.61 -1.11 -7.42
N CYS A 51 7.31 -1.24 -7.15
CA CYS A 51 6.26 -0.96 -8.13
C CYS A 51 6.24 0.52 -8.53
N GLY A 52 6.40 1.43 -7.57
CA GLY A 52 6.51 2.87 -7.86
C GLY A 52 7.71 3.19 -8.75
N LEU A 53 8.90 2.69 -8.38
CA LEU A 53 10.12 2.82 -9.18
C LEU A 53 9.95 2.22 -10.58
N GLY A 54 9.40 1.00 -10.67
CA GLY A 54 9.10 0.33 -11.94
C GLY A 54 8.10 1.10 -12.81
N GLY A 55 7.09 1.71 -12.18
CA GLY A 55 6.11 2.55 -12.85
C GLY A 55 6.73 3.83 -13.41
N VAL A 56 7.52 4.55 -12.60
CA VAL A 56 8.21 5.78 -13.03
C VAL A 56 9.23 5.51 -14.13
N THR A 57 10.04 4.46 -13.97
CA THR A 57 11.01 4.06 -15.00
C THR A 57 10.31 3.59 -16.29
N GLY A 58 9.22 2.83 -16.17
CA GLY A 58 8.40 2.44 -17.31
C GLY A 58 7.79 3.64 -18.04
N TRP A 59 7.28 4.62 -17.28
CA TRP A 59 6.75 5.86 -17.83
C TRP A 59 7.82 6.68 -18.55
N ALA A 60 8.99 6.86 -17.94
CA ALA A 60 10.10 7.57 -18.57
C ALA A 60 10.49 6.93 -19.91
N LEU A 61 10.55 5.60 -19.99
CA LEU A 61 10.83 4.88 -21.24
C LEU A 61 9.73 5.06 -22.28
N LEU A 62 8.46 5.13 -21.89
CA LEU A 62 7.33 5.35 -22.81
C LEU A 62 7.35 6.74 -23.46
N ILE A 63 7.89 7.75 -22.79
CA ILE A 63 7.92 9.13 -23.29
C ILE A 63 9.16 9.44 -24.14
N GLN A 64 10.26 8.70 -23.97
CA GLN A 64 11.48 8.88 -24.79
C GLN A 64 11.26 8.88 -26.31
N PRO A 65 10.45 7.98 -26.90
CA PRO A 65 10.17 8.00 -28.34
C PRO A 65 9.55 9.31 -28.82
N ILE A 66 8.74 9.97 -27.99
CA ILE A 66 8.10 11.26 -28.32
C ILE A 66 9.16 12.36 -28.36
N ARG A 67 10.13 12.37 -27.43
CA ARG A 67 11.26 13.31 -27.46
C ARG A 67 12.08 13.19 -28.73
N TYR A 68 12.42 11.96 -29.15
CA TYR A 68 13.18 11.76 -30.39
C TYR A 68 12.41 12.25 -31.64
N ILE A 69 11.08 12.17 -31.62
CA ILE A 69 10.26 12.71 -32.72
C ILE A 69 10.30 14.24 -32.73
N ASP A 70 10.20 14.88 -31.56
CA ASP A 70 10.28 16.34 -31.42
C ASP A 70 11.66 16.87 -31.84
N ASP A 71 12.73 16.14 -31.50
CA ASP A 71 14.12 16.46 -31.88
C ASP A 71 14.43 16.12 -33.36
N LYS A 72 13.47 15.54 -34.10
CA LYS A 72 13.60 15.05 -35.49
C LYS A 72 14.72 14.02 -35.65
N ASP A 73 14.99 13.26 -34.60
CA ASP A 73 16.01 12.23 -34.59
C ASP A 73 15.51 10.95 -35.28
N PRO A 74 16.23 10.42 -36.29
CA PRO A 74 15.82 9.21 -37.00
C PRO A 74 15.89 7.95 -36.13
N SER A 75 16.56 8.02 -34.97
CA SER A 75 16.61 6.95 -33.96
C SER A 75 15.23 6.60 -33.41
N ALA A 76 14.25 7.52 -33.49
CA ALA A 76 12.86 7.30 -33.09
C ALA A 76 12.23 6.05 -33.73
N PHE A 77 12.53 5.79 -35.01
CA PHE A 77 11.96 4.66 -35.74
C PHE A 77 12.51 3.31 -35.28
N LEU A 78 13.78 3.27 -34.86
CA LEU A 78 14.45 2.03 -34.47
C LEU A 78 14.34 1.76 -32.96
N LEU A 79 14.61 2.77 -32.14
CA LEU A 79 14.59 2.67 -30.68
C LEU A 79 13.19 2.88 -30.10
N GLY A 80 12.33 3.65 -30.78
CA GLY A 80 10.99 3.98 -30.28
C GLY A 80 10.13 2.76 -29.95
N PRO A 81 9.96 1.80 -30.88
CA PRO A 81 9.21 0.58 -30.60
C PRO A 81 9.81 -0.26 -29.47
N VAL A 82 11.13 -0.35 -29.40
CA VAL A 82 11.85 -1.11 -28.36
C VAL A 82 11.61 -0.48 -26.98
N LEU A 83 11.73 0.85 -26.88
CA LEU A 83 11.48 1.61 -25.66
C LEU A 83 10.01 1.54 -25.24
N MET A 84 9.07 1.58 -26.19
CA MET A 84 7.65 1.39 -25.89
C MET A 84 7.38 0.01 -25.27
N VAL A 85 7.92 -1.05 -25.88
CA VAL A 85 7.75 -2.42 -25.38
C VAL A 85 8.39 -2.56 -24.00
N LEU A 86 9.59 -2.04 -23.79
CA LEU A 86 10.29 -2.11 -22.51
C LEU A 86 9.57 -1.30 -21.42
N GLY A 87 9.12 -0.09 -21.75
CA GLY A 87 8.35 0.76 -20.86
C GLY A 87 7.04 0.11 -20.43
N LEU A 88 6.31 -0.48 -21.37
CA LEU A 88 5.08 -1.22 -21.09
C LEU A 88 5.35 -2.49 -20.27
N ALA A 89 6.42 -3.22 -20.58
CA ALA A 89 6.82 -4.41 -19.85
C ALA A 89 7.23 -4.12 -18.40
N LEU A 90 7.65 -2.89 -18.09
CA LEU A 90 7.99 -2.46 -16.73
C LEU A 90 6.78 -1.88 -15.99
N LEU A 91 5.95 -1.10 -16.69
CA LEU A 91 4.78 -0.42 -16.14
C LEU A 91 3.62 -1.39 -15.86
N ALA A 92 3.35 -2.34 -16.77
CA ALA A 92 2.23 -3.26 -16.60
C ALA A 92 2.35 -4.15 -15.34
N PRO A 93 3.50 -4.80 -15.05
CA PRO A 93 3.65 -5.58 -13.81
C PRO A 93 3.56 -4.73 -12.55
N ALA A 94 4.04 -3.48 -12.58
CA ALA A 94 3.91 -2.55 -11.46
C ALA A 94 2.43 -2.27 -11.14
N VAL A 95 1.63 -1.95 -12.17
CA VAL A 95 0.19 -1.72 -12.02
C VAL A 95 -0.52 -2.98 -11.54
N ILE A 96 -0.23 -4.14 -12.14
CA ILE A 96 -0.83 -5.43 -11.75
C ILE A 96 -0.49 -5.75 -10.29
N GLY A 97 0.77 -5.57 -9.88
CA GLY A 97 1.24 -5.79 -8.51
C GLY A 97 0.48 -4.94 -7.48
N VAL A 98 0.26 -3.66 -7.79
CA VAL A 98 -0.53 -2.75 -6.94
C VAL A 98 -1.99 -3.22 -6.84
N VAL A 99 -2.64 -3.56 -7.97
CA VAL A 99 -4.04 -4.02 -7.99
C VAL A 99 -4.22 -5.32 -7.21
N LEU A 100 -3.33 -6.30 -7.41
CA LEU A 100 -3.33 -7.56 -6.66
C LEU A 100 -3.09 -7.31 -5.16
N GLY A 101 -2.21 -6.38 -4.82
CA GLY A 101 -1.98 -5.92 -3.45
C GLY A 101 -3.27 -5.39 -2.81
N ILE A 102 -3.99 -4.51 -3.49
CA ILE A 102 -5.27 -3.94 -3.03
C ILE A 102 -6.31 -5.05 -2.82
N ARG A 103 -6.46 -5.97 -3.77
CA ARG A 103 -7.41 -7.10 -3.65
C ARG A 103 -7.08 -7.98 -2.44
N ARG A 104 -5.80 -8.27 -2.23
CA ARG A 104 -5.34 -9.08 -1.09
C ARG A 104 -5.59 -8.38 0.24
N ASP A 105 -5.47 -7.05 0.28
CA ASP A 105 -5.73 -6.26 1.48
C ASP A 105 -7.21 -6.20 1.83
N ARG A 106 -8.08 -6.09 0.82
CA ARG A 106 -9.53 -6.23 1.02
C ARG A 106 -9.87 -7.59 1.63
N ARG A 107 -9.25 -8.67 1.12
CA ARG A 107 -9.46 -10.03 1.65
C ARG A 107 -8.96 -10.17 3.08
N ILE A 108 -7.79 -9.61 3.41
CA ILE A 108 -7.27 -9.60 4.79
C ILE A 108 -8.24 -8.87 5.72
N ARG A 109 -8.72 -7.67 5.33
CA ARG A 109 -9.69 -6.91 6.14
C ARG A 109 -10.99 -7.68 6.36
N GLN A 110 -11.52 -8.34 5.32
CA GLN A 110 -12.72 -9.19 5.43
C GLN A 110 -12.50 -10.33 6.42
N LEU A 111 -11.37 -11.04 6.34
CA LEU A 111 -11.01 -12.10 7.28
C LEU A 111 -10.87 -11.56 8.70
N THR A 112 -10.19 -10.43 8.89
CA THR A 112 -10.08 -9.78 10.20
C THR A 112 -11.46 -9.44 10.77
N HIS A 113 -12.37 -8.88 9.98
CA HIS A 113 -13.73 -8.60 10.42
C HIS A 113 -14.50 -9.88 10.77
N ALA A 114 -14.37 -10.95 9.99
CA ALA A 114 -15.00 -12.22 10.28
C ALA A 114 -14.50 -12.81 11.61
N TRP A 115 -13.19 -12.76 11.87
CA TRP A 115 -12.58 -13.23 13.12
C TRP A 115 -12.92 -12.35 14.33
N LEU A 116 -13.06 -11.03 14.13
CA LEU A 116 -13.52 -10.11 15.17
C LEU A 116 -15.00 -10.30 15.54
N ALA A 117 -15.83 -10.75 14.59
CA ALA A 117 -17.25 -10.96 14.84
C ALA A 117 -17.58 -12.17 15.72
N LEU A 118 -16.61 -13.06 16.02
CA LEU A 118 -16.87 -14.26 16.83
C LEU A 118 -17.05 -13.98 18.32
N ASP A 119 -16.26 -13.07 18.91
CA ASP A 119 -16.31 -12.74 20.33
C ASP A 119 -15.60 -11.38 20.54
N SER A 120 -15.73 -10.73 21.68
CA SER A 120 -15.01 -9.48 22.01
C SER A 120 -14.08 -9.73 23.19
N HIS A 121 -12.80 -9.36 23.06
CA HIS A 121 -11.81 -9.58 24.13
C HIS A 121 -10.82 -8.40 24.22
N PRO A 122 -11.06 -7.43 25.13
CA PRO A 122 -10.26 -6.22 25.25
C PRO A 122 -8.74 -6.40 25.44
N PRO A 123 -8.23 -7.41 26.19
CA PRO A 123 -6.80 -7.49 26.49
C PRO A 123 -5.95 -8.07 25.34
N SER A 124 -6.50 -8.88 24.43
CA SER A 124 -5.78 -9.33 23.23
C SER A 124 -5.79 -8.27 22.11
N GLU A 125 -6.73 -7.34 22.18
CA GLU A 125 -6.94 -6.27 21.21
C GLU A 125 -5.90 -5.13 21.35
N THR A 126 -5.37 -4.87 22.55
CA THR A 126 -4.29 -3.88 22.77
C THR A 126 -2.95 -4.28 22.12
N ARG A 127 -2.65 -5.57 22.03
CA ARG A 127 -1.43 -6.09 21.36
C ARG A 127 -1.47 -5.93 19.84
N LEU A 128 -2.67 -5.76 19.27
CA LEU A 128 -2.85 -5.43 17.84
C LEU A 128 -2.58 -3.95 17.54
N ARG A 129 -2.40 -3.11 18.57
CA ARG A 129 -2.02 -1.70 18.40
C ARG A 129 -0.53 -1.67 18.09
N SER A 130 -0.17 -1.65 16.80
CA SER A 130 1.20 -1.37 16.33
C SER A 130 1.31 0.06 15.82
N PRO A 131 1.23 1.09 16.69
CA PRO A 131 1.18 2.49 16.28
C PRO A 131 2.46 2.95 15.59
N GLY A 132 3.64 2.48 16.04
CA GLY A 132 4.93 2.88 15.47
C GLY A 132 5.11 2.47 14.00
N LEU A 133 4.74 1.23 13.67
CA LEU A 133 4.77 0.74 12.28
C LEU A 133 3.77 1.49 11.39
N SER A 134 2.56 1.80 11.91
CA SER A 134 1.58 2.61 11.18
C SER A 134 2.07 4.03 10.94
N LEU A 135 2.76 4.63 11.91
CA LEU A 135 3.31 5.99 11.81
C LEU A 135 4.49 6.05 10.83
N LEU A 136 5.40 5.08 10.87
CA LEU A 136 6.49 4.96 9.90
C LEU A 136 5.93 4.81 8.47
N TRP A 137 4.90 3.97 8.30
CA TRP A 137 4.24 3.77 7.01
C TRP A 137 3.52 5.04 6.54
N LEU A 138 2.88 5.78 7.46
CA LEU A 138 2.23 7.06 7.17
C LEU A 138 3.25 8.13 6.75
N LEU A 139 4.30 8.33 7.55
CA LEU A 139 5.32 9.36 7.33
C LEU A 139 6.10 9.11 6.04
N SER A 140 6.53 7.87 5.81
CA SER A 140 7.22 7.52 4.55
C SER A 140 6.32 7.71 3.34
N SER A 141 5.05 7.32 3.42
CA SER A 141 4.11 7.48 2.31
C SER A 141 3.69 8.92 2.08
N LEU A 142 3.57 9.71 3.15
CA LEU A 142 3.29 11.14 3.08
C LEU A 142 4.45 11.88 2.41
N ALA A 143 5.69 11.58 2.81
CA ALA A 143 6.89 12.15 2.18
C ALA A 143 6.93 11.83 0.67
N VAL A 144 6.66 10.59 0.27
CA VAL A 144 6.57 10.21 -1.15
C VAL A 144 5.44 10.94 -1.86
N CYS A 145 4.27 11.06 -1.22
CA CYS A 145 3.11 11.75 -1.78
C CYS A 145 3.40 13.23 -2.02
N THR A 146 4.00 13.91 -1.04
CA THR A 146 4.39 15.32 -1.16
C THR A 146 5.48 15.53 -2.20
N LEU A 147 6.44 14.62 -2.31
CA LEU A 147 7.47 14.66 -3.36
C LEU A 147 6.86 14.44 -4.76
N GLY A 148 5.89 13.54 -4.91
CA GLY A 148 5.18 13.31 -6.17
C GLY A 148 4.33 14.50 -6.61
N LEU A 149 3.63 15.15 -5.66
CA LEU A 149 2.92 16.39 -5.89
C LEU A 149 3.87 17.52 -6.26
N TRP A 150 4.94 17.70 -5.50
CA TRP A 150 5.95 18.72 -5.76
C TRP A 150 6.54 18.57 -7.15
N THR A 151 6.97 17.36 -7.53
CA THR A 151 7.54 17.08 -8.86
C THR A 151 6.54 17.30 -9.99
N SER A 152 5.27 16.91 -9.80
CA SER A 152 4.20 17.18 -10.78
C SER A 152 3.99 18.68 -10.97
N PHE A 153 3.81 19.42 -9.87
CA PHE A 153 3.56 20.85 -9.92
C PHE A 153 4.77 21.65 -10.37
N SER A 154 5.99 21.27 -9.99
CA SER A 154 7.21 21.94 -10.44
C SER A 154 7.38 21.76 -11.94
N SER A 155 7.12 20.57 -12.49
CA SER A 155 7.22 20.34 -13.94
C SER A 155 6.23 21.20 -14.75
N ALA A 156 5.04 21.49 -14.20
CA ALA A 156 4.07 22.36 -14.86
C ALA A 156 4.33 23.86 -14.62
N ALA A 157 4.87 24.22 -13.45
CA ALA A 157 5.07 25.62 -13.05
C ALA A 157 6.35 26.24 -13.61
N TYR A 158 7.40 25.43 -13.84
CA TYR A 158 8.66 25.88 -14.44
C TYR A 158 8.74 25.62 -15.95
N ALA A 159 7.66 25.12 -16.57
CA ALA A 159 7.60 24.96 -18.01
C ALA A 159 7.65 26.34 -18.69
N GLU A 160 8.81 26.69 -19.25
CA GLU A 160 8.99 27.93 -20.00
C GLU A 160 8.51 27.73 -21.45
N PRO A 161 7.57 28.57 -21.96
CA PRO A 161 7.11 28.47 -23.33
C PRO A 161 8.25 28.71 -24.33
N GLY A 162 8.68 27.66 -25.03
CA GLY A 162 9.68 27.73 -26.10
C GLY A 162 11.04 27.11 -25.78
N GLU A 163 11.34 26.85 -24.50
CA GLU A 163 12.55 26.13 -24.05
C GLU A 163 12.26 24.65 -23.72
N GLU A 164 11.06 24.36 -23.19
CA GLU A 164 10.67 22.98 -22.84
C GLU A 164 9.77 22.35 -23.91
N THR A 165 10.12 21.13 -24.31
CA THR A 165 9.34 20.32 -25.26
C THR A 165 8.09 19.74 -24.57
N TYR A 166 6.98 19.58 -25.29
CA TYR A 166 5.73 18.98 -24.75
C TYR A 166 5.98 17.61 -24.09
N ALA A 167 6.92 16.83 -24.62
CA ALA A 167 7.34 15.56 -24.05
C ALA A 167 7.96 15.68 -22.64
N ASP A 168 8.66 16.77 -22.33
CA ASP A 168 9.26 16.99 -21.00
C ASP A 168 8.20 17.28 -19.94
N VAL A 169 7.19 18.09 -20.29
CA VAL A 169 6.03 18.34 -19.43
C VAL A 169 5.24 17.05 -19.17
N ILE A 170 4.98 16.25 -20.21
CA ILE A 170 4.27 14.97 -20.08
C ILE A 170 5.06 13.96 -19.24
N LEU A 171 6.39 13.93 -19.41
CA LEU A 171 7.29 13.09 -18.61
C LEU A 171 7.21 13.46 -17.13
N GLY A 172 7.42 14.74 -16.82
CA GLY A 172 7.42 15.26 -15.44
C GLY A 172 6.07 15.07 -14.75
N MET A 173 4.98 15.44 -15.43
CA MET A 173 3.64 15.35 -14.88
C MET A 173 3.21 13.89 -14.65
N GLY A 174 3.50 12.98 -15.59
CA GLY A 174 3.15 11.57 -15.43
C GLY A 174 4.04 10.84 -14.42
N ALA A 175 5.33 11.14 -14.35
CA ALA A 175 6.23 10.60 -13.32
C ALA A 175 5.79 11.06 -11.93
N GLY A 176 5.52 12.35 -11.75
CA GLY A 176 5.03 12.90 -10.50
C GLY A 176 3.67 12.31 -10.09
N LEU A 177 2.74 12.09 -11.05
CA LEU A 177 1.46 11.43 -10.79
C LEU A 177 1.64 9.98 -10.30
N LEU A 178 2.56 9.22 -10.90
CA LEU A 178 2.84 7.84 -10.47
C LEU A 178 3.46 7.77 -9.08
N VAL A 179 4.39 8.70 -8.77
CA VAL A 179 4.97 8.84 -7.42
C VAL A 179 3.88 9.22 -6.43
N TRP A 180 3.01 10.18 -6.78
CA TRP A 180 1.88 10.60 -5.96
C TRP A 180 0.91 9.46 -5.67
N LEU A 181 0.50 8.71 -6.70
CA LEU A 181 -0.38 7.54 -6.55
C LEU A 181 0.25 6.49 -5.64
N THR A 182 1.54 6.20 -5.81
CA THR A 182 2.28 5.26 -4.96
C THR A 182 2.27 5.71 -3.50
N GLY A 183 2.55 6.99 -3.24
CA GLY A 183 2.45 7.60 -1.92
C GLY A 183 1.03 7.58 -1.36
N LEU A 184 0.00 7.81 -2.17
CA LEU A 184 -1.40 7.78 -1.75
C LEU A 184 -1.86 6.38 -1.35
N PHE A 185 -1.45 5.33 -2.09
CA PHE A 185 -1.71 3.94 -1.69
C PHE A 185 -1.04 3.61 -0.36
N GLY A 186 0.15 4.18 -0.13
CA GLY A 186 0.87 4.20 1.13
C GLY A 186 0.19 5.01 2.26
N ALA A 187 -0.47 6.11 1.97
CA ALA A 187 -1.17 6.87 2.99
C ALA A 187 -2.48 6.15 3.38
N ALA A 188 -3.23 5.68 2.39
CA ALA A 188 -4.54 5.06 2.56
C ALA A 188 -4.50 3.81 3.45
N LYS A 189 -3.48 2.96 3.31
CA LYS A 189 -3.36 1.74 4.14
C LYS A 189 -2.98 2.09 5.59
N ALA A 190 -2.10 3.08 5.84
CA ALA A 190 -1.77 3.54 7.19
C ALA A 190 -2.97 4.16 7.89
N VAL A 191 -3.67 5.11 7.25
CA VAL A 191 -4.88 5.73 7.79
C VAL A 191 -5.97 4.68 8.05
N GLY A 192 -6.12 3.72 7.12
CA GLY A 192 -7.08 2.63 7.29
C GLY A 192 -6.74 1.67 8.44
N HIS A 193 -5.48 1.58 8.87
CA HIS A 193 -5.08 0.82 10.06
C HIS A 193 -5.28 1.66 11.33
N TYR A 194 -4.90 2.94 11.30
CA TYR A 194 -5.11 3.88 12.41
C TYR A 194 -6.59 4.07 12.76
N ARG A 195 -7.46 4.27 11.76
CA ARG A 195 -8.92 4.39 11.96
C ARG A 195 -9.54 3.09 12.48
N TRP A 196 -9.05 1.93 12.03
CA TRP A 196 -9.48 0.64 12.53
C TRP A 196 -9.06 0.44 13.99
N ALA A 197 -7.82 0.78 14.34
CA ALA A 197 -7.30 0.71 15.70
C ALA A 197 -8.03 1.70 16.64
N LEU A 198 -8.48 2.85 16.15
CA LEU A 198 -9.30 3.79 16.93
C LEU A 198 -10.74 3.29 17.13
N ARG A 199 -11.41 2.83 16.06
CA ARG A 199 -12.82 2.37 16.14
C ARG A 199 -12.99 1.10 16.97
N ASN A 200 -12.04 0.17 16.89
CA ASN A 200 -12.21 -1.15 17.49
C ASN A 200 -11.56 -1.28 18.87
N LEU A 201 -10.60 -0.42 19.23
CA LEU A 201 -9.88 -0.53 20.51
C LEU A 201 -10.35 0.46 21.58
N GLY A 202 -11.23 1.41 21.22
CA GLY A 202 -11.70 2.48 22.11
C GLY A 202 -10.57 3.36 22.67
N PRO A 203 -10.91 4.46 23.36
CA PRO A 203 -9.97 5.11 24.26
C PRO A 203 -9.58 4.08 25.32
N SER A 204 -8.29 3.83 25.48
CA SER A 204 -7.80 3.19 26.70
C SER A 204 -8.07 4.19 27.82
N LEU A 205 -9.25 4.11 28.43
CA LEU A 205 -9.48 4.76 29.70
C LEU A 205 -8.37 4.24 30.62
N PRO A 206 -7.54 5.13 31.20
CA PRO A 206 -6.59 4.70 32.20
C PRO A 206 -7.39 3.89 33.21
N VAL A 207 -6.92 2.68 33.52
CA VAL A 207 -7.46 1.91 34.63
C VAL A 207 -7.17 2.76 35.85
N THR A 208 -8.12 3.61 36.23
CA THR A 208 -8.13 4.28 37.51
C THR A 208 -8.20 3.14 38.51
N THR A 209 -7.05 2.78 39.06
CA THR A 209 -6.94 1.97 40.27
C THR A 209 -7.60 2.75 41.39
N ALA A 210 -8.93 2.77 41.41
CA ALA A 210 -9.72 3.02 42.60
C ALA A 210 -9.69 1.74 43.43
N ALA A 211 -8.50 1.43 43.96
CA ALA A 211 -8.34 0.47 45.01
C ALA A 211 -8.73 1.16 46.32
N ARG A 212 -9.90 0.77 46.82
CA ARG A 212 -10.35 0.77 48.22
C ARG A 212 -9.25 1.14 49.23
N ARG A 213 -9.42 2.23 49.98
CA ARG A 213 -9.83 2.22 51.39
C ARG A 213 -10.14 3.63 51.86
#